data_AF-A0A949M9P4-F1
#
_entry.id   AF-A0A949M9P4-F1
#
_cell.length_a   1.000
_cell.length_b   1.000
_cell.length_c   1.000
_cell.angle_alpha   90.00
_cell.angle_beta   90.00
_cell.angle_gamma   90.00
#
_symmetry.space_group_name_H-M   'P 1'
#
loop_
_entity.id
_entity.type
_entity.pdbx_description
1 polymer ?
#
loop_
_entity_poly.entity_id
_entity_poly.type
_entity_poly.pdbx_seq_one_letter_code
_entity_poly.pdbx_strand_id
1 'polypeptide(L)' 'MERDQLEKNLAIVRQQMADACRKSGRSTEEVRLIAVTKTVGPQTCNDLISLGCRELAENRPQVLWEKSAV' A
#
# COMPACT_ATOMS: atom_id res chain seq x y z
N MET A 1 5.17 -5.94 11.28
CA MET A 1 3.71 -6.00 11.44
C MET A 1 3.28 -7.38 10.99
N GLU A 2 2.33 -8.01 11.68
CA GLU A 2 1.82 -9.31 11.26
C GLU A 2 1.00 -9.18 9.97
N ARG A 3 1.09 -10.19 9.10
CA ARG A 3 0.43 -10.21 7.78
C ARG A 3 -1.09 -10.05 7.89
N ASP A 4 -1.70 -10.69 8.87
CA ASP A 4 -3.14 -10.61 9.13
C ASP A 4 -3.58 -9.18 9.47
N GLN A 5 -2.77 -8.46 10.24
CA GLN A 5 -3.05 -7.05 10.56
C GLN A 5 -2.91 -6.18 9.30
N LEU A 6 -1.94 -6.48 8.45
CA LEU A 6 -1.73 -5.77 7.19
C LEU A 6 -2.90 -5.98 6.21
N GLU A 7 -3.38 -7.21 6.07
CA GLU A 7 -4.54 -7.52 5.24
C GLU A 7 -5.81 -6.79 5.72
N LYS A 8 -6.09 -6.84 7.02
CA LYS A 8 -7.22 -6.11 7.63
C LYS A 8 -7.11 -4.60 7.36
N ASN A 9 -5.93 -4.02 7.57
CA ASN A 9 -5.71 -2.59 7.33
C ASN A 9 -5.92 -2.22 5.85
N LEU A 10 -5.41 -3.04 4.93
CA LEU A 10 -5.55 -2.82 3.50
C LEU A 10 -7.02 -2.90 3.06
N ALA A 11 -7.79 -3.85 3.60
CA ALA A 11 -9.22 -3.96 3.35
C ALA A 11 -9.99 -2.72 3.82
N ILE A 12 -9.69 -2.23 5.03
CA ILE A 12 -10.29 -1.00 5.58
C ILE A 12 -9.99 0.21 4.67
N VAL A 13 -8.73 0.38 4.25
CA VAL A 13 -8.33 1.50 3.39
C VAL A 13 -9.03 1.42 2.03
N ARG A 14 -9.08 0.24 1.40
CA ARG A 14 -9.78 0.03 0.12
C ARG A 14 -11.28 0.35 0.24
N GLN A 15 -11.91 -0.03 1.34
CA GLN A 15 -13.32 0.30 1.59
C GLN A 15 -13.52 1.81 1.73
N GLN A 16 -12.67 2.49 2.51
CA GLN A 16 -12.72 3.94 2.68
C GLN A 16 -12.52 4.69 1.34
N MET A 17 -11.60 4.21 0.50
CA MET A 17 -11.41 4.74 -0.86
C MET A 17 -12.66 4.57 -1.71
N ALA A 18 -13.27 3.39 -1.71
CA ALA A 18 -14.50 3.13 -2.45
C ALA A 18 -15.65 4.04 -1.99
N ASP A 19 -15.79 4.23 -0.68
CA ASP A 19 -16.81 5.10 -0.10
C ASP A 19 -16.59 6.57 -0.49
N ALA A 20 -15.34 7.04 -0.46
CA ALA A 20 -14.99 8.39 -0.89
C ALA A 20 -15.26 8.60 -2.39
N CYS A 21 -14.86 7.66 -3.24
CA CYS A 21 -15.10 7.73 -4.68
C CYS A 21 -16.60 7.77 -4.99
N ARG A 22 -17.41 6.92 -4.34
CA ARG A 22 -18.89 6.94 -4.48
C ARG A 22 -19.48 8.28 -4.07
N LYS A 23 -19.05 8.86 -2.95
CA LYS A 23 -19.51 10.20 -2.50
C LYS A 23 -19.15 11.31 -3.48
N SER A 24 -18.03 11.17 -4.18
CA SER A 24 -17.57 12.14 -5.19
C SER A 24 -18.07 11.87 -6.61
N GLY A 25 -18.86 10.81 -6.83
CA GLY A 25 -19.31 10.42 -8.17
C GLY A 25 -18.19 9.94 -9.10
N ARG A 26 -17.08 9.44 -8.55
CA ARG A 26 -15.90 8.98 -9.28
C ARG A 26 -15.77 7.46 -9.26
N SER A 27 -15.11 6.89 -10.26
CA SER A 27 -14.67 5.50 -10.22
C SER A 27 -13.48 5.33 -9.28
N THR A 28 -13.42 4.19 -8.57
CA THR A 28 -12.24 3.82 -7.76
C THR A 28 -10.97 3.67 -8.58
N GLU A 29 -11.09 3.38 -9.89
CA GLU A 29 -9.96 3.24 -10.81
C GLU A 29 -9.26 4.58 -11.09
N GLU A 30 -9.95 5.72 -10.86
CA GLU A 30 -9.37 7.05 -11.00
C GLU A 30 -8.51 7.47 -9.79
N VAL A 31 -8.43 6.63 -8.75
CA VAL A 31 -7.66 6.91 -7.53
C VAL A 31 -6.68 5.76 -7.30
N ARG A 32 -5.40 6.10 -7.23
CA ARG A 32 -4.34 5.13 -6.96
C ARG A 32 -3.99 5.11 -5.48
N LEU A 33 -3.98 3.92 -4.88
CA LEU A 33 -3.43 3.71 -3.54
C LEU A 33 -1.92 3.56 -3.62
N ILE A 34 -1.18 4.46 -2.97
CA ILE A 34 0.28 4.37 -2.80
C ILE A 34 0.58 4.00 -1.35
N ALA A 35 1.14 2.82 -1.09
CA ALA A 35 1.52 2.41 0.25
C ALA A 35 2.88 2.99 0.64
N VAL A 36 2.89 3.88 1.63
CA VAL A 36 4.13 4.48 2.13
C VAL A 36 4.85 3.47 3.03
N THR A 37 5.98 2.96 2.58
CA THR A 37 6.76 1.89 3.24
C THR A 37 7.97 2.41 4.02
N LYS A 38 8.08 3.73 4.17
CA LYS A 38 9.10 4.32 5.05
C LYS A 38 9.01 3.67 6.43
N THR A 39 10.17 3.36 7.00
CA THR A 39 10.35 2.72 8.32
C THR A 39 9.90 1.27 8.47
N VAL A 40 9.37 0.59 7.44
CA VAL A 40 9.13 -0.87 7.49
C VAL A 40 10.22 -1.64 6.73
N GLY A 41 10.43 -2.90 7.08
CA GLY A 41 11.41 -3.77 6.39
C GLY A 41 10.89 -4.40 5.09
N PRO A 42 11.75 -5.11 4.34
CA PRO A 42 11.38 -5.77 3.09
C PRO A 42 10.25 -6.79 3.21
N GLN A 43 10.16 -7.52 4.34
CA GLN A 43 9.10 -8.49 4.58
C GLN A 43 7.70 -7.85 4.49
N THR A 44 7.48 -6.71 5.16
CA THR A 44 6.20 -5.99 5.07
C THR A 44 5.90 -5.52 3.65
N CYS A 45 6.93 -5.13 2.88
CA CYS A 45 6.78 -4.73 1.49
C CYS A 45 6.34 -5.91 0.63
N ASN A 46 6.95 -7.09 0.83
CA ASN A 46 6.58 -8.33 0.15
C ASN A 46 5.17 -8.79 0.51
N ASP A 47 4.78 -8.67 1.78
CA ASP A 47 3.43 -8.99 2.22
C ASP A 47 2.40 -8.06 1.53
N LEU A 48 2.67 -6.75 1.47
CA LEU A 48 1.84 -5.77 0.73
C LEU A 48 1.68 -6.15 -0.74
N ILE A 49 2.77 -6.51 -1.41
CA ILE A 49 2.77 -6.95 -2.81
C ILE A 49 1.94 -8.22 -2.96
N SER A 50 2.08 -9.19 -2.06
CA SER A 50 1.30 -10.45 -2.07
C SER A 50 -0.21 -10.21 -1.89
N LEU A 51 -0.59 -9.15 -1.18
CA LEU A 51 -1.97 -8.71 -0.96
C LEU A 51 -2.50 -7.80 -2.12
N GLY A 52 -1.73 -7.69 -3.19
CA GLY A 52 -2.09 -6.92 -4.39
C GLY A 52 -1.85 -5.42 -4.28
N CYS A 53 -1.09 -4.94 -3.28
CA CYS A 53 -0.65 -3.54 -3.18
C CYS A 53 0.77 -3.41 -3.75
N ARG A 54 0.86 -3.12 -5.05
CA ARG A 54 2.14 -3.09 -5.80
C ARG A 54 2.79 -1.71 -5.86
N GLU A 55 2.02 -0.66 -5.60
CA GLU A 55 2.49 0.73 -5.64
C GLU A 55 3.00 1.11 -4.24
N LEU A 56 4.32 1.07 -4.06
CA LEU A 56 5.00 1.38 -2.80
C LEU A 56 5.78 2.69 -2.91
N ALA A 57 5.91 3.42 -1.80
CA ALA A 57 6.63 4.69 -1.74
C ALA A 57 7.60 4.77 -0.57
N GLU A 58 8.82 5.21 -0.87
CA GLU A 58 9.88 5.49 0.09
C GLU A 58 10.25 6.97 0.11
N ASN A 59 10.52 7.49 1.31
CA ASN A 59 11.00 8.86 1.48
C ASN A 59 12.53 8.96 1.32
N ARG A 60 13.27 7.85 1.41
CA ARG A 60 14.73 7.81 1.38
C ARG A 60 15.20 6.97 0.19
N PRO A 61 15.91 7.55 -0.80
CA PRO A 61 16.32 6.81 -1.99
C PRO A 61 17.29 5.67 -1.68
N GLN A 62 18.14 5.79 -0.65
CA GLN A 62 19.08 4.71 -0.27
C GLN A 62 18.31 3.46 0.19
N VAL A 63 17.29 3.65 1.03
CA VAL A 63 16.44 2.57 1.52
C VAL A 63 15.60 1.97 0.38
N LEU A 64 15.16 2.80 -0.57
CA LEU A 64 14.48 2.31 -1.77
C LEU A 64 15.39 1.39 -2.58
N TRP A 65 16.64 1.78 -2.82
CA TRP A 65 17.62 0.95 -3.53
C TRP A 65 17.87 -0.38 -2.82
N GLU A 66 18.09 -0.34 -1.50
CA GLU A 66 18.26 -1.56 -0.70
C GLU A 66 17.06 -2.51 -0.80
N LYS A 67 15.84 -1.96 -0.79
CA LYS A 67 14.60 -2.76 -0.89
C LYS A 67 14.30 -3.28 -2.29
N SER A 68 14.76 -2.61 -3.33
CA SER A 68 14.48 -2.94 -4.74
C SER A 68 15.59 -3.74 -5.42
N ALA A 69 16.73 -3.95 -4.74
CA ALA A 69 17.85 -4.74 -5.23
C ALA A 69 17.61 -6.27 -5.18
N VAL A 70 16.39 -6.71 -4.86
CA VAL A 70 15.96 -8.11 -4.71
C VAL A 70 14.72 -8.33 -5.57
#